data_AF-A0A5N6RCX6-F1
#
_entry.id   AF-A0A5N6RCX6-F1
#
_cell.length_a   1.000
_cell.length_b   1.000
_cell.length_c   1.000
_cell.angle_alpha   90.00
_cell.angle_beta   90.00
_cell.angle_gamma   90.00
#
_symmetry.space_group_name_H-M   'P 1'
#
loop_
_entity.id
_entity.type
_entity.pdbx_description
1 polymer ?
#
loop_
_entity_poly.entity_id
_entity_poly.type
_entity_poly.pdbx_seq_one_letter_code
_entity_poly.pdbx_strand_id
1 'polypeptide(L)'
;MASLGCLPSYANHGSPSLGFSSSTTNGILVTELPSVDMFMTTVDPVLEPSIITINTVLSLLAVDYPAHKLACYVSNDGCSPLTFYSLVKASKFAKLWVPFCKKHNIPDRAPLKYFSDDCLSFIDSSNWEFQQEWKTIEVIHNPS
;
A
#
# COMPACT_ATOMS: atom_id res chain seq x y z
N MET A 1 35.59 8.26 2.83
CA MET A 1 35.91 9.36 3.75
C MET A 1 34.91 10.48 3.50
N ALA A 2 33.78 10.50 4.22
CA ALA A 2 32.81 11.58 4.16
C ALA A 2 32.86 12.31 5.50
N SER A 3 33.09 13.62 5.44
CA SER A 3 33.30 14.50 6.58
C SER A 3 31.98 14.74 7.32
N LEU A 4 31.94 14.42 8.62
CA LEU A 4 30.88 14.81 9.55
C LEU A 4 31.05 16.30 9.90
N GLY A 5 30.24 17.16 9.29
CA GLY A 5 30.07 18.55 9.70
C GLY A 5 28.95 18.66 10.74
N CYS A 6 29.30 19.18 11.91
CA CYS A 6 28.41 19.44 13.04
C CYS A 6 27.39 20.55 12.70
N LEU A 7 26.12 20.38 13.07
CA LEU A 7 25.13 21.46 13.14
C LEU A 7 24.42 21.45 14.51
N PRO A 8 24.03 22.63 15.02
CA PRO A 8 23.88 22.90 16.44
C PRO A 8 22.54 22.43 17.02
N SER A 9 22.58 22.18 18.33
CA SER A 9 21.41 22.02 19.19
C SER A 9 20.51 23.25 19.07
N TYR A 10 19.27 23.06 18.62
CA TYR A 10 18.19 24.04 18.76
C TYR A 10 17.12 23.50 19.72
N ALA A 11 16.87 24.32 20.72
CA ALA A 11 15.93 24.13 21.79
C ALA A 11 14.47 24.06 21.30
N ASN A 12 13.65 23.41 22.14
CA ASN A 12 12.19 23.38 22.14
C ASN A 12 11.52 24.65 21.61
N HIS A 13 10.88 24.55 20.44
CA HIS A 13 9.69 25.31 20.11
C HIS A 13 8.79 24.42 19.26
N GLY A 14 7.59 24.13 19.80
CA GLY A 14 6.40 23.63 19.11
C GLY A 14 6.58 22.53 18.07
N SER A 15 6.13 21.32 18.38
CA SER A 15 5.84 20.30 17.38
C SER A 15 5.13 20.93 16.17
N PRO A 16 5.64 20.82 14.94
CA PRO A 16 4.92 21.28 13.78
C PRO A 16 3.70 20.36 13.65
N SER A 17 2.53 20.85 14.06
CA SER A 17 1.29 20.24 13.64
C SER A 17 1.29 20.29 12.12
N LEU A 18 1.29 19.13 11.46
CA LEU A 18 1.00 19.02 10.03
C LEU A 18 -0.34 19.72 9.81
N GLY A 19 -0.29 20.98 9.39
CA GLY A 19 -1.46 21.82 9.21
C GLY A 19 -2.18 21.36 7.95
N PHE A 20 -3.15 20.47 8.11
CA PHE A 20 -4.06 20.14 7.02
C PHE A 20 -4.93 21.36 6.73
N SER A 21 -4.89 21.84 5.48
CA SER A 21 -5.83 22.82 4.95
C SER A 21 -7.25 22.29 5.17
N SER A 22 -8.02 22.97 6.03
CA SER A 22 -9.43 22.64 6.25
C SER A 22 -10.26 23.64 5.46
N SER A 23 -11.03 23.16 4.48
CA SER A 23 -11.98 24.00 3.74
C SER A 23 -13.41 23.61 4.11
N THR A 24 -14.33 24.57 4.09
CA THR A 24 -15.75 24.33 4.40
C THR A 24 -16.57 24.40 3.12
N THR A 25 -17.18 23.29 2.73
CA THR A 25 -18.24 23.23 1.69
C THR A 25 -19.52 22.71 2.34
N ASN A 26 -20.59 23.50 2.24
CA ASN A 26 -21.91 23.18 2.82
C ASN A 26 -21.92 22.89 4.33
N GLY A 27 -21.00 23.49 5.10
CA GLY A 27 -20.92 23.30 6.57
C GLY A 27 -20.16 22.04 7.02
N ILE A 28 -19.57 21.28 6.09
CA ILE A 28 -18.72 20.13 6.40
C ILE A 28 -17.25 20.56 6.35
N LEU A 29 -16.48 20.28 7.41
CA LEU A 29 -15.03 20.41 7.41
C LEU A 29 -14.41 19.34 6.51
N VAL A 30 -13.94 19.75 5.33
CA VAL A 30 -13.17 18.88 4.44
C VAL A 30 -11.71 19.05 4.82
N THR A 31 -11.13 18.01 5.42
CA THR A 31 -9.68 17.95 5.66
C THR A 31 -9.01 17.62 4.33
N GLU A 32 -8.28 18.57 3.77
CA GLU A 32 -7.55 18.35 2.53
C GLU A 32 -6.23 17.63 2.82
N LEU A 33 -6.18 16.35 2.46
CA LEU A 33 -4.96 15.54 2.58
C LEU A 33 -3.90 15.99 1.55
N PRO A 34 -2.59 16.01 1.87
CA PRO A 34 -1.53 16.34 0.91
C PRO A 34 -1.33 15.23 -0.14
N SER A 35 -0.53 15.47 -1.18
CA SER A 35 -0.05 14.37 -2.02
C SER A 35 1.07 13.61 -1.30
N VAL A 36 1.12 12.29 -1.48
CA VAL A 36 2.08 11.37 -0.85
C VAL A 36 2.73 10.50 -1.92
N ASP A 37 4.06 10.58 -2.00
CA ASP A 37 4.89 9.73 -2.84
C ASP A 37 5.61 8.69 -1.96
N MET A 38 5.41 7.42 -2.26
CA MET A 38 6.05 6.30 -1.56
C MET A 38 7.17 5.74 -2.45
N PHE A 39 8.36 5.59 -1.88
CA PHE A 39 9.50 5.01 -2.56
C PHE A 39 9.86 3.67 -1.94
N MET A 40 9.99 2.65 -2.77
CA MET A 40 10.47 1.33 -2.40
C MET A 40 11.69 0.98 -3.25
N THR A 41 12.75 0.51 -2.61
CA THR A 41 13.97 0.05 -3.30
C THR A 41 14.14 -1.43 -3.08
N THR A 42 14.57 -2.15 -4.10
CA THR A 42 14.99 -3.55 -3.99
C THR A 42 16.31 -3.75 -4.74
N VAL A 43 17.28 -4.35 -4.05
CA VAL A 43 18.66 -4.45 -4.52
C VAL A 43 19.08 -5.90 -4.76
N ASP A 44 18.57 -6.84 -3.99
CA ASP A 44 19.00 -8.24 -4.06
C ASP A 44 17.79 -9.17 -4.10
N PRO A 45 17.49 -9.83 -5.24
CA PRO A 45 16.35 -10.74 -5.34
C PRO A 45 16.48 -12.00 -4.49
N VAL A 46 17.67 -12.32 -3.97
CA VAL A 46 17.91 -13.45 -3.06
C VAL A 46 17.55 -13.07 -1.63
N LEU A 47 17.96 -11.87 -1.18
CA LEU A 47 17.64 -11.36 0.15
C LEU A 47 16.23 -10.78 0.24
N GLU A 48 15.69 -10.28 -0.87
CA GLU A 48 14.37 -9.68 -1.01
C GLU A 48 13.57 -10.44 -2.07
N PRO A 49 12.97 -11.58 -1.71
CA PRO A 49 12.18 -12.36 -2.65
C PRO A 49 11.09 -11.50 -3.29
N SER A 50 10.93 -11.60 -4.62
CA SER A 50 9.98 -10.75 -5.37
C SER A 50 8.54 -10.83 -4.83
N ILE A 51 8.16 -11.95 -4.20
CA ILE A 51 6.86 -12.14 -3.55
C ILE A 51 6.65 -11.20 -2.36
N ILE A 52 7.69 -10.93 -1.56
CA ILE A 52 7.64 -9.98 -0.43
C ILE A 52 7.59 -8.55 -0.95
N THR A 53 8.34 -8.26 -2.02
CA THR A 53 8.31 -6.95 -2.69
C THR A 53 6.91 -6.63 -3.20
N ILE A 54 6.28 -7.52 -3.96
CA ILE A 54 4.93 -7.27 -4.48
C ILE A 54 3.87 -7.22 -3.38
N ASN A 55 4.00 -8.02 -2.32
CA ASN A 55 3.09 -7.99 -1.18
C ASN A 55 3.10 -6.62 -0.50
N THR A 56 4.30 -6.05 -0.35
CA THR A 56 4.48 -4.70 0.21
C THR A 56 3.91 -3.63 -0.73
N VAL A 57 4.23 -3.68 -2.02
CA VAL A 57 3.69 -2.73 -3.02
C VAL A 57 2.15 -2.75 -3.04
N LEU A 58 1.54 -3.94 -3.02
CA LEU A 58 0.08 -4.08 -3.01
C LEU A 58 -0.54 -3.53 -1.72
N SER A 59 0.10 -3.74 -0.58
CA SER A 59 -0.33 -3.16 0.71
C SER A 59 -0.28 -1.63 0.68
N LEU A 60 0.81 -1.05 0.16
CA LEU A 60 0.97 0.40 0.01
C LEU A 60 -0.11 1.00 -0.90
N LEU A 61 -0.38 0.38 -2.05
CA LEU A 61 -1.40 0.85 -2.99
C LEU A 61 -2.83 0.76 -2.43
N ALA A 62 -3.06 -0.16 -1.49
CA ALA A 62 -4.37 -0.39 -0.89
C ALA A 62 -4.65 0.48 0.34
N VAL A 63 -3.69 1.28 0.82
CA VAL A 63 -3.86 2.16 1.98
C VAL A 63 -5.07 3.09 1.80
N ASP A 64 -5.71 3.44 2.91
CA ASP A 64 -6.87 4.33 2.93
C ASP A 64 -6.45 5.79 2.70
N TYR A 65 -6.16 6.08 1.42
CA TYR A 65 -5.79 7.39 0.93
C TYR A 65 -6.46 7.66 -0.42
N PRO A 66 -6.78 8.93 -0.75
CA PRO A 66 -7.30 9.28 -2.07
C PRO A 66 -6.33 8.84 -3.16
N ALA A 67 -6.80 8.04 -4.12
CA ALA A 67 -5.95 7.44 -5.14
C ALA A 67 -5.22 8.47 -6.01
N HIS A 68 -5.82 9.64 -6.23
CA HIS A 68 -5.21 10.74 -6.98
C HIS A 68 -4.13 11.51 -6.20
N LYS A 69 -3.97 11.22 -4.90
CA LYS A 69 -2.98 11.83 -4.00
C LYS A 69 -1.91 10.83 -3.56
N LEU A 70 -1.93 9.61 -4.09
CA LEU A 70 -1.00 8.56 -3.74
C LEU A 70 -0.23 8.09 -4.97
N ALA A 71 1.08 8.16 -4.94
CA ALA A 71 1.95 7.54 -5.93
C ALA A 71 2.92 6.57 -5.25
N CYS A 72 3.25 5.48 -5.94
CA CYS A 72 4.20 4.47 -5.47
C CYS A 72 5.24 4.24 -6.56
N TYR A 73 6.51 4.43 -6.19
CA TYR A 73 7.67 4.28 -7.06
C TYR A 73 8.51 3.12 -6.55
N VAL A 74 8.88 2.20 -7.45
CA VAL A 74 9.69 1.04 -7.12
C VAL A 74 10.99 1.10 -7.91
N SER A 75 12.13 1.20 -7.21
CA SER A 75 13.47 1.08 -7.79
C SER A 75 13.91 -0.37 -7.73
N ASN A 76 14.19 -0.98 -8.88
CA ASN A 76 14.72 -2.35 -8.99
C ASN A 76 16.22 -2.29 -9.30
N ASP A 77 17.01 -1.95 -8.30
CA ASP A 77 18.46 -1.77 -8.43
C ASP A 77 19.18 -3.11 -8.66
N GLY A 78 18.58 -4.20 -8.19
CA GLY A 78 19.07 -5.56 -8.45
C GLY A 78 18.89 -6.03 -9.91
N CYS A 79 18.21 -5.25 -10.74
CA CYS A 79 17.96 -5.54 -12.16
C CYS A 79 17.40 -6.96 -12.41
N SER A 80 16.70 -7.53 -11.42
CA SER A 80 16.15 -8.88 -11.49
C SER A 80 14.97 -8.94 -12.48
N PRO A 81 15.04 -9.77 -13.54
CA PRO A 81 13.91 -9.98 -14.44
C PRO A 81 12.68 -10.55 -13.72
N LEU A 82 12.91 -11.37 -12.68
CA LEU A 82 11.85 -11.96 -11.88
C LEU A 82 11.08 -10.90 -11.09
N THR A 83 11.80 -9.94 -10.48
CA THR A 83 11.19 -8.81 -9.76
C THR A 83 10.37 -7.96 -10.72
N PHE A 84 10.92 -7.63 -11.89
CA PHE A 84 10.18 -6.88 -12.92
C PHE A 84 8.90 -7.60 -13.35
N TYR A 85 8.97 -8.88 -13.70
CA TYR A 85 7.81 -9.68 -14.09
C TYR A 85 6.77 -9.77 -12.97
N SER A 86 7.22 -9.94 -11.72
CA SER A 86 6.36 -9.96 -10.54
C SER A 86 5.62 -8.64 -10.36
N LEU A 87 6.29 -7.51 -10.52
CA LEU A 87 5.68 -6.17 -10.47
C LEU A 87 4.63 -5.98 -11.58
N VAL A 88 4.91 -6.44 -12.81
CA VAL A 88 3.92 -6.39 -13.90
C VAL A 88 2.68 -7.21 -13.57
N LYS A 89 2.84 -8.43 -13.03
CA LYS A 89 1.70 -9.24 -12.56
C LYS A 89 0.94 -8.56 -11.42
N ALA A 90 1.67 -8.05 -10.43
CA ALA A 90 1.10 -7.35 -9.29
C ALA A 90 0.30 -6.11 -9.73
N SER A 91 0.76 -5.35 -10.73
CA SER A 91 0.03 -4.20 -11.26
C SER A 91 -1.35 -4.56 -11.83
N LYS A 92 -1.48 -5.76 -12.42
CA LYS A 92 -2.77 -6.27 -12.92
C LYS A 92 -3.65 -6.70 -11.77
N PHE A 93 -3.09 -7.42 -10.80
CA PHE A 93 -3.81 -7.85 -9.60
C PHE A 93 -4.28 -6.67 -8.73
N ALA A 94 -3.48 -5.60 -8.63
CA ALA A 94 -3.80 -4.39 -7.88
C ALA A 94 -5.14 -3.76 -8.32
N LYS A 95 -5.50 -3.88 -9.60
CA LYS A 95 -6.78 -3.37 -10.13
C LYS A 95 -8.00 -4.05 -9.53
N LEU A 96 -7.84 -5.26 -8.99
CA LEU A 96 -8.88 -6.00 -8.30
C LEU A 96 -8.73 -5.88 -6.78
N TRP A 97 -7.50 -6.05 -6.29
CA TRP A 97 -7.17 -6.05 -4.86
C TRP A 97 -7.43 -4.70 -4.17
N VAL A 98 -7.01 -3.59 -4.79
CA VAL A 98 -7.13 -2.26 -4.17
C VAL A 98 -8.59 -1.83 -4.00
N PRO A 99 -9.47 -1.93 -5.03
CA PRO A 99 -10.89 -1.65 -4.85
C PRO A 99 -11.56 -2.56 -3.84
N PHE A 100 -11.22 -3.86 -3.84
CA PHE A 100 -11.76 -4.83 -2.86
C PHE A 100 -11.38 -4.45 -1.42
N CYS A 101 -10.12 -4.11 -1.17
CA CYS A 101 -9.65 -3.67 0.15
C CYS A 101 -10.42 -2.45 0.66
N LYS A 102 -10.64 -1.47 -0.23
CA LYS A 102 -11.34 -0.23 0.12
C LYS A 102 -12.84 -0.43 0.29
N LYS A 103 -13.47 -1.24 -0.58
CA LYS A 103 -14.91 -1.53 -0.54
C LYS A 103 -15.31 -2.25 0.74
N HIS A 104 -14.49 -3.21 1.17
CA HIS A 104 -14.79 -4.08 2.32
C HIS A 104 -14.01 -3.74 3.59
N ASN A 105 -13.34 -2.59 3.61
CA ASN A 105 -12.54 -2.11 4.74
C ASN A 105 -11.58 -3.18 5.31
N ILE A 106 -10.87 -3.87 4.41
CA ILE A 106 -9.96 -4.96 4.78
C ILE A 106 -8.83 -4.39 5.68
N PRO A 107 -8.62 -4.94 6.90
CA PRO A 107 -7.60 -4.44 7.81
C PRO A 107 -6.19 -4.80 7.34
N ASP A 108 -5.97 -6.08 6.98
CA ASP A 108 -4.70 -6.59 6.47
C ASP A 108 -4.66 -6.51 4.95
N ARG A 109 -4.09 -5.42 4.44
CA ARG A 109 -4.05 -5.14 2.99
C ARG A 109 -2.88 -5.79 2.26
N ALA A 110 -2.03 -6.51 2.98
CA ALA A 110 -0.98 -7.33 2.43
C ALA A 110 -1.56 -8.70 2.05
N PRO A 111 -1.64 -9.07 0.75
CA PRO A 111 -2.26 -10.32 0.32
C PRO A 111 -1.72 -11.55 1.04
N LEU A 112 -0.39 -11.68 1.20
CA LEU A 112 0.20 -12.83 1.88
C LEU A 112 -0.34 -12.98 3.30
N LYS A 113 -0.50 -11.87 4.03
CA LYS A 113 -1.02 -11.89 5.39
C LYS A 113 -2.52 -12.21 5.38
N TYR A 114 -3.27 -11.54 4.50
CA TYR A 114 -4.72 -11.71 4.39
C TYR A 114 -5.14 -13.15 4.07
N PHE A 115 -4.42 -13.81 3.15
CA PHE A 115 -4.68 -15.20 2.76
C PHE A 115 -4.05 -16.24 3.70
N SER A 116 -3.18 -15.84 4.63
CA SER A 116 -2.57 -16.77 5.60
C SER A 116 -3.41 -16.96 6.86
N ASP A 117 -4.27 -15.99 7.19
CA ASP A 117 -5.17 -16.05 8.35
C ASP A 117 -6.56 -16.55 7.93
N ASP A 118 -7.31 -17.18 8.84
CA ASP A 118 -8.76 -17.43 8.71
C ASP A 118 -9.57 -16.10 8.81
N CYS A 119 -9.14 -15.08 8.07
CA CYS A 119 -9.66 -13.70 8.07
C CYS A 119 -11.14 -13.64 7.63
N LEU A 120 -11.63 -14.71 6.99
CA LEU A 120 -13.05 -14.91 6.66
C LEU A 120 -13.97 -14.95 7.89
N SER A 121 -13.43 -15.12 9.10
CA SER A 121 -14.21 -15.14 10.34
C SER A 121 -14.74 -13.77 10.80
N PHE A 122 -14.20 -12.66 10.27
CA PHE A 122 -14.53 -11.30 10.76
C PHE A 122 -15.29 -10.40 9.78
N ILE A 123 -15.40 -10.79 8.51
CA ILE A 123 -16.11 -10.01 7.49
C ILE A 123 -17.45 -10.69 7.23
N ASP A 124 -18.53 -9.89 7.20
CA ASP A 124 -19.91 -10.35 7.05
C ASP A 124 -20.07 -11.31 5.85
N SER A 125 -19.91 -12.60 6.13
CA SER A 125 -19.86 -13.66 5.13
C SER A 125 -21.22 -13.86 4.44
N SER A 126 -22.26 -13.17 4.91
CA SER A 126 -23.60 -13.18 4.34
C SER A 126 -23.73 -12.30 3.09
N ASN A 127 -22.78 -11.39 2.83
CA ASN A 127 -22.78 -10.56 1.63
C ASN A 127 -22.34 -11.37 0.40
N TRP A 128 -23.29 -11.69 -0.48
CA TRP A 128 -23.04 -12.48 -1.68
C TRP A 128 -22.09 -11.80 -2.68
N GLU A 129 -22.08 -10.47 -2.76
CA GLU A 129 -21.21 -9.71 -3.65
C GLU A 129 -19.76 -9.81 -3.18
N PHE A 130 -19.54 -9.71 -1.86
CA PHE A 130 -18.23 -9.98 -1.24
C PHE A 130 -17.72 -11.37 -1.61
N GLN A 131 -18.57 -12.40 -1.50
CA GLN A 131 -18.20 -13.79 -1.81
C GLN A 131 -17.78 -13.99 -3.27
N GLN A 132 -18.44 -13.33 -4.22
CA GLN A 132 -18.08 -13.41 -5.65
C GLN A 132 -16.75 -12.70 -5.94
N GLU A 133 -16.57 -11.50 -5.40
CA GLU A 133 -15.32 -10.75 -5.53
C GLU A 133 -14.15 -11.48 -4.86
N TRP A 134 -14.36 -11.99 -3.65
CA TRP A 134 -13.38 -12.79 -2.91
C TRP A 134 -12.92 -14.02 -3.69
N LYS A 135 -13.85 -14.84 -4.19
CA LYS A 135 -13.52 -16.02 -5.01
C LYS A 135 -12.72 -15.65 -6.25
N THR A 136 -13.05 -14.54 -6.88
CA THR A 136 -12.32 -14.05 -8.06
C THR A 136 -10.87 -13.69 -7.69
N ILE A 137 -10.67 -13.01 -6.57
CA ILE A 137 -9.35 -12.60 -6.10
C ILE A 137 -8.53 -13.82 -5.65
N GLU A 138 -9.14 -14.76 -4.94
CA GLU A 138 -8.51 -16.00 -4.47
C GLU A 138 -7.97 -16.84 -5.64
N VAL A 139 -8.80 -17.06 -6.68
CA VAL A 139 -8.40 -17.81 -7.89
C VAL A 139 -7.24 -17.14 -8.62
N ILE A 140 -7.23 -15.80 -8.70
CA ILE A 140 -6.16 -15.06 -9.38
C ILE A 140 -4.87 -15.05 -8.56
N HIS A 141 -4.98 -14.99 -7.24
CA HIS A 141 -3.84 -15.06 -6.33
C HIS A 141 -3.18 -16.45 -6.34
N ASN A 142 -3.98 -17.52 -6.41
CA ASN A 142 -3.51 -18.91 -6.42
C ASN A 142 -3.94 -19.62 -7.73
N PRO A 143 -3.29 -19.31 -8.87
CA PRO A 143 -3.61 -19.95 -10.13
C PRO A 143 -3.29 -21.45 -10.05
N SER A 144 -4.26 -22.28 -10.43
CA SER A 144 -4.21 -23.74 -10.42
C SER A 144 -3.07 -24.33 -11.26
#